data_AF-A0A6M6JI78-F1
#
_entry.id   AF-A0A6M6JI78-F1
#
_cell.length_a   1.000
_cell.length_b   1.000
_cell.length_c   1.000
_cell.angle_alpha   90.00
_cell.angle_beta   90.00
_cell.angle_gamma   90.00
#
_symmetry.space_group_name_H-M   'P 1'
#
loop_
_entity.id
_entity.type
_entity.pdbx_description
1 polymer ?
#
loop_
_entity_poly.entity_id
_entity_poly.type
_entity_poly.pdbx_seq_one_letter_code
_entity_poly.pdbx_strand_id
1 'polypeptide(L)'
;MRITVADRSTDLPQIQVHDVHAGRGRGLQMVDALSTPWGWFRVGGGTAVWATLPVSNSPLLAAGTADRSPAEDQKTTADVDREHQ
;
A
#
# COMPACT_ATOMS: atom_id res chain seq x y z
N MET A 1 5.94 -9.99 6.00
CA MET A 1 6.13 -10.89 4.83
C MET A 1 7.58 -10.79 4.37
N ARG A 2 8.24 -11.91 4.01
CA ARG A 2 9.62 -11.91 3.50
C ARG A 2 9.65 -12.16 1.99
N ILE A 3 10.39 -11.32 1.27
CA ILE A 3 10.62 -11.43 -0.17
C ILE A 3 12.13 -11.60 -0.39
N THR A 4 12.51 -12.50 -1.30
CA THR A 4 13.91 -12.67 -1.73
C THR A 4 13.95 -12.66 -3.25
N VAL A 5 14.83 -11.84 -3.82
CA VAL A 5 15.07 -11.77 -5.26
C VAL A 5 16.53 -12.10 -5.50
N ALA A 6 16.79 -13.12 -6.31
CA ALA A 6 18.13 -13.49 -6.74
C ALA A 6 18.35 -13.07 -8.19
N ASP A 7 19.52 -12.54 -8.47
CA ASP A 7 20.02 -12.33 -9.82
C ASP A 7 21.37 -13.05 -10.01
N ARG A 8 21.88 -13.02 -11.23
CA ARG A 8 23.22 -13.55 -11.57
C ARG A 8 24.27 -12.44 -11.64
N SER A 9 23.99 -11.26 -11.09
CA SER A 9 24.93 -10.15 -11.11
C SER A 9 26.08 -10.43 -10.15
N THR A 10 27.31 -10.19 -10.61
CA THR A 10 28.48 -10.22 -9.73
C THR A 10 28.62 -8.93 -8.94
N ASP A 11 27.97 -7.85 -9.38
CA ASP A 11 27.99 -6.57 -8.68
C ASP A 11 27.30 -6.68 -7.32
N LEU A 12 27.81 -5.95 -6.34
CA LEU A 12 27.18 -5.89 -5.03
C LEU A 12 25.95 -4.99 -5.07
N PRO A 13 24.86 -5.33 -4.35
CA PRO A 13 23.73 -4.42 -4.21
C PRO A 13 24.20 -3.16 -3.48
N GLN A 14 24.05 -2.01 -4.13
CA GLN A 14 24.43 -0.71 -3.60
C GLN A 14 23.27 0.27 -3.83
N ILE A 15 22.91 1.03 -2.80
CA ILE A 15 21.97 2.15 -2.99
C ILE A 15 22.66 3.16 -3.89
N GLN A 16 22.04 3.45 -5.03
CA GLN A 16 22.52 4.46 -5.97
C GLN A 16 21.94 5.82 -5.61
N VAL A 17 22.65 6.90 -5.93
CA VAL A 17 22.14 8.27 -5.82
C VAL A 17 20.93 8.42 -6.74
N HIS A 18 19.92 9.15 -6.28
CA HIS A 18 18.75 9.44 -7.10
C HIS A 18 19.14 10.28 -8.33
N ASP A 19 18.87 9.74 -9.51
CA ASP A 19 19.03 10.43 -10.80
C ASP A 19 17.71 10.30 -11.56
N VAL A 20 17.11 11.44 -11.92
CA VAL A 20 15.83 11.52 -12.64
C VAL A 20 15.95 11.09 -14.10
N HIS A 21 17.15 11.12 -14.69
CA HIS A 21 17.40 10.73 -16.07
C HIS A 21 17.83 9.26 -16.21
N ALA A 22 18.21 8.60 -15.11
CA ALA A 22 18.59 7.20 -15.14
C ALA A 22 17.38 6.28 -15.41
N GLY A 23 17.52 5.31 -16.32
CA GLY A 23 16.47 4.29 -16.57
C GLY A 23 16.39 3.19 -15.50
N ARG A 24 17.38 3.09 -14.60
CA ARG A 24 17.54 2.02 -13.60
C ARG A 24 18.14 2.57 -12.29
N GLY A 25 18.29 1.73 -11.27
CA GLY A 25 18.99 2.07 -10.01
C GLY A 25 18.10 2.43 -8.81
N ARG A 26 16.77 2.49 -9.00
CA ARG A 26 15.83 2.89 -7.94
C ARG A 26 15.32 1.73 -7.07
N GLY A 27 15.53 0.48 -7.49
CA GLY A 27 14.99 -0.68 -6.79
C GLY A 27 15.43 -0.76 -5.34
N LEU A 28 16.71 -0.56 -5.05
CA LEU A 28 17.23 -0.58 -3.68
C LEU A 28 16.77 0.63 -2.84
N GLN A 29 16.52 1.79 -3.46
CA GLN A 29 15.92 2.93 -2.75
C GLN A 29 14.50 2.58 -2.27
N MET A 30 13.71 1.90 -3.11
CA MET A 30 12.37 1.43 -2.72
C MET A 30 12.44 0.38 -1.62
N VAL A 31 13.37 -0.57 -1.73
CA VAL A 31 13.57 -1.60 -0.69
C VAL A 31 13.92 -0.94 0.65
N ASP A 32 14.86 0.01 0.65
CA ASP A 32 15.30 0.73 1.84
C ASP A 32 14.16 1.53 2.49
N ALA A 33 13.36 2.22 1.68
CA ALA A 33 12.24 3.03 2.17
C ALA A 33 11.05 2.22 2.70
N LEU A 34 10.78 1.03 2.15
CA LEU A 34 9.56 0.27 2.42
C LEU A 34 9.74 -0.90 3.41
N SER A 35 10.98 -1.30 3.68
CA SER A 35 11.29 -2.52 4.46
C SER A 35 11.75 -2.16 5.87
N THR A 36 11.45 -3.02 6.85
CA THR A 36 11.84 -2.77 8.24
C THR A 36 13.20 -3.41 8.57
N PRO A 37 13.45 -4.66 8.16
CA PRO A 37 14.81 -5.11 7.85
C PRO A 37 14.96 -5.57 6.40
N TRP A 38 16.12 -5.30 5.82
CA TRP A 38 16.55 -5.84 4.52
C TRP A 38 18.07 -6.06 4.50
N GLY A 39 18.55 -6.80 3.51
CA GLY A 39 19.98 -7.02 3.30
C GLY A 39 20.23 -7.86 2.06
N TRP A 40 21.46 -8.33 1.90
CA TRP A 40 21.83 -9.19 0.78
C TRP A 40 22.82 -10.27 1.19
N PHE A 41 22.92 -11.32 0.38
CA PHE A 41 23.93 -12.36 0.50
C PHE A 41 24.31 -12.90 -0.88
N ARG A 42 25.47 -13.56 -0.99
CA ARG A 42 25.90 -14.23 -2.22
C ARG A 42 25.16 -15.56 -2.39
N VAL A 43 24.74 -15.87 -3.60
CA VAL A 43 24.12 -17.17 -3.94
C VAL A 43 24.47 -17.56 -5.36
N GLY A 44 25.01 -18.77 -5.57
CA GLY A 44 25.21 -19.34 -6.91
C GLY A 44 25.98 -18.46 -7.90
N GLY A 45 26.99 -17.72 -7.46
CA GLY A 45 27.76 -16.79 -8.29
C GLY A 45 27.12 -15.42 -8.53
N GLY A 46 25.90 -15.20 -8.04
CA GLY A 46 25.19 -13.92 -8.08
C GLY A 46 24.90 -13.35 -6.69
N THR A 47 23.86 -12.53 -6.60
CA THR A 47 23.39 -11.94 -5.34
C THR A 47 21.92 -12.22 -5.11
N ALA A 48 21.54 -12.30 -3.85
CA ALA A 48 20.16 -12.26 -3.44
C ALA A 48 19.94 -11.10 -2.48
N VAL A 49 18.95 -10.25 -2.79
CA VAL A 49 18.44 -9.23 -1.88
C VAL A 49 17.22 -9.81 -1.18
N TRP A 50 17.18 -9.67 0.14
CA TRP A 50 16.01 -10.03 0.94
C TRP A 50 15.46 -8.80 1.65
N ALA A 51 14.15 -8.76 1.80
CA ALA A 51 13.44 -7.68 2.46
C ALA A 51 12.26 -8.24 3.26
N THR A 52 11.99 -7.64 4.42
CA THR A 52 10.78 -7.93 5.18
C THR A 52 9.87 -6.70 5.16
N LEU A 53 8.68 -6.87 4.59
CA LEU A 53 7.66 -5.83 4.54
C LEU A 53 6.64 -6.02 5.67
N PRO A 54 6.19 -4.93 6.30
CA PRO A 54 5.04 -4.98 7.21
C PRO A 54 3.80 -5.41 6.43
N VAL A 55 2.98 -6.27 7.03
CA VAL A 55 1.68 -6.66 6.48
C VAL A 55 0.60 -5.96 7.30
N SER A 56 -0.07 -4.99 6.68
CA SER A 56 -1.22 -4.32 7.27
C SER A 56 -2.46 -5.14 7.00
N ASN A 57 -2.88 -5.94 7.97
CA ASN A 57 -4.17 -6.63 7.93
C ASN A 57 -5.26 -5.65 8.39
N SER A 58 -5.52 -4.61 7.60
CA SER A 58 -6.57 -3.64 7.92
C SER A 58 -7.93 -4.17 7.42
N PRO A 59 -8.91 -4.40 8.32
CA PRO A 59 -10.26 -4.77 7.90
C PRO A 59 -11.07 -3.58 7.36
N LEU A 60 -10.47 -2.40 7.18
CA LEU A 60 -11.18 -1.15 6.85
C LEU A 60 -11.95 -1.21 5.51
N LEU A 61 -11.63 -2.15 4.61
CA LEU A 61 -12.42 -2.39 3.39
C LEU A 61 -13.48 -3.50 3.56
N ALA A 62 -13.37 -4.37 4.57
CA ALA A 62 -14.31 -5.45 4.82
C ALA A 62 -15.59 -4.98 5.54
N ALA A 63 -15.51 -3.87 6.28
CA ALA A 63 -16.63 -3.30 7.04
C ALA A 63 -17.47 -2.28 6.23
N GLY A 64 -17.21 -2.10 4.94
CA GLY A 64 -17.79 -1.04 4.12
C GLY A 64 -19.13 -1.33 3.44
N THR A 65 -19.75 -2.50 3.64
CA THR A 65 -21.03 -2.86 2.98
C THR A 65 -22.19 -3.15 3.93
N ALA A 66 -21.98 -3.10 5.25
CA ALA A 66 -23.00 -3.49 6.22
C ALA A 66 -23.87 -2.35 6.76
N ASP A 67 -23.61 -1.09 6.41
CA ASP A 67 -24.41 0.05 6.91
C ASP A 67 -24.93 0.94 5.77
N ARG A 68 -25.74 0.35 4.90
CA ARG A 68 -26.76 1.09 4.16
C ARG A 68 -27.93 0.17 3.88
N SER A 69 -28.88 0.13 4.81
CA SER A 69 -30.23 -0.40 4.56
C SER A 69 -31.30 0.70 4.72
N PRO A 70 -32.43 0.59 4.00
CA PRO A 70 -33.32 1.69 3.66
C PRO A 70 -34.50 1.84 4.63
N ALA A 71 -34.98 3.07 4.79
CA ALA A 71 -36.34 3.41 5.22
C ALA A 71 -36.65 4.80 4.64
N GLU A 72 -37.27 4.93 3.47
CA GLU A 72 -38.72 4.84 3.18
C GLU A 72 -39.61 5.69 4.09
N ASP A 73 -40.05 6.81 3.51
CA ASP A 73 -41.42 7.33 3.49
C ASP A 73 -42.39 6.95 4.61
N GLN A 74 -42.73 7.93 5.45
CA GLN A 74 -44.13 8.12 5.85
C GLN A 74 -44.40 9.56 6.33
N LYS A 75 -45.22 10.29 5.56
CA LYS A 75 -46.52 10.87 5.99
C LYS A 75 -46.78 12.26 5.38
N THR A 76 -47.46 12.23 4.24
CA THR A 76 -48.47 13.23 3.85
C THR A 76 -49.38 13.55 5.03
N THR A 77 -49.46 14.81 5.42
CA THR A 77 -50.70 15.43 5.89
C THR A 77 -50.60 16.92 5.56
N ALA A 78 -51.41 17.34 4.60
CA ALA A 78 -51.71 18.74 4.34
C ALA A 78 -52.47 19.33 5.54
N ASP A 79 -52.39 20.66 5.63
CA ASP A 79 -53.36 21.56 6.25
C ASP A 79 -53.20 21.85 7.76
N VAL A 80 -52.63 23.03 8.09
CA VAL A 80 -53.30 24.05 8.93
C VAL A 80 -52.84 25.43 8.48
N ASP A 81 -53.73 26.10 7.76
CA ASP A 81 -53.80 27.53 7.49
C ASP A 81 -54.03 28.34 8.79
N ARG A 82 -53.06 29.17 9.25
CA ARG A 82 -53.28 30.46 9.95
C ARG A 82 -52.03 31.13 10.50
N GLU A 83 -52.05 32.46 10.38
CA GLU A 83 -51.35 33.48 11.19
C GLU A 83 -49.87 33.76 10.91
N HIS A 84 -49.63 34.91 10.27
CA HIS A 84 -48.75 36.03 10.65
C HIS A 84 -48.73 36.97 9.41
N GLN A 85 -49.67 37.92 9.34
CA GLN A 85 -49.55 39.31 9.81
C GLN A 85 -48.41 40.07 9.13
#